data_AF-U1M0E2-F1
#
_entry.id   AF-U1M0E2-F1
#
_cell.length_a   1.000
_cell.length_b   1.000
_cell.length_c   1.000
_cell.angle_alpha   90.00
_cell.angle_beta   90.00
_cell.angle_gamma   90.00
#
_symmetry.space_group_name_H-M   'P 1'
#
loop_
_entity.id
_entity.type
_entity.pdbx_description
1 polymer ?
#
loop_
_entity_poly.entity_id
_entity_poly.type
_entity_poly.pdbx_seq_one_letter_code
_entity_poly.pdbx_strand_id
1 'polypeptide(L)'
;MKSSQSFSKLTMRLNDTVRASFHEYRLFWIFSLLLWTKTYVVYQFFFNIPIENTAQAFILLISPISSTLFLFAFSFFFKGNKQKWVLYMLYAVASFILFADAVYYREFTDYLTMPVILQPSNMETLSTSFTSLLEWKDLIILGDVLVLPFILWRINATATAASHRRALVTFATAVVVFLFNLSLAETERPELLTRSFDRELLVKNIGTFNFHVYDAMLQTKTSAQKAMADGSELAKIEKYTRQHYAAPNPDYFGKYKGKNVVVVSFESAQNFTHNMKASNG
;
A
#
# COMPACT_ATOMS: atom_id res chain seq x y z
N MET A 1 -37.75 34.49 -13.60
CA MET A 1 -38.52 33.23 -13.61
C MET A 1 -38.00 32.14 -14.57
N LYS A 2 -37.44 32.44 -15.75
CA LYS A 2 -36.92 31.41 -16.68
C LYS A 2 -35.66 30.65 -16.23
N SER A 3 -34.77 31.24 -15.42
CA SER A 3 -33.54 30.55 -14.98
C SER A 3 -33.80 29.48 -13.90
N SER A 4 -34.74 29.73 -12.98
CA SER A 4 -35.13 28.78 -11.92
C SER A 4 -35.73 27.48 -12.48
N GLN A 5 -36.56 27.57 -13.53
CA GLN A 5 -37.11 26.39 -14.20
C GLN A 5 -36.06 25.60 -15.01
N SER A 6 -35.02 26.27 -15.52
CA SER A 6 -33.90 25.63 -16.23
C SER A 6 -33.01 24.85 -15.26
N PHE A 7 -32.65 25.45 -14.12
CA PHE A 7 -31.89 24.79 -13.07
C PHE A 7 -32.65 23.62 -12.47
N SER A 8 -33.96 23.77 -12.19
CA SER A 8 -34.81 22.66 -11.71
C SER A 8 -34.88 21.49 -12.71
N LYS A 9 -35.00 21.76 -14.01
CA LYS A 9 -34.98 20.71 -15.04
C LYS A 9 -33.62 20.03 -15.16
N LEU A 10 -32.53 20.78 -14.99
CA LEU A 10 -31.18 20.24 -15.01
C LEU A 10 -30.94 19.32 -13.80
N THR A 11 -31.30 19.76 -12.59
CA THR A 11 -31.13 18.96 -11.36
C THR A 11 -32.01 17.71 -11.37
N MET A 12 -33.24 17.80 -11.90
CA MET A 12 -34.14 16.66 -12.04
C MET A 12 -33.59 15.63 -13.05
N ARG A 13 -33.12 16.07 -14.23
CA ARG A 13 -32.46 15.19 -15.21
C ARG A 13 -31.19 14.55 -14.70
N LEU A 14 -30.42 15.26 -13.88
CA LEU A 14 -29.20 14.72 -13.25
C LEU A 14 -29.56 13.61 -12.26
N ASN A 15 -30.59 13.81 -11.43
CA ASN A 15 -31.06 12.80 -10.48
C ASN A 15 -31.56 11.53 -11.18
N ASP A 16 -32.32 11.68 -12.26
CA ASP A 16 -32.87 10.53 -13.01
C ASP A 16 -31.77 9.74 -13.72
N THR A 17 -30.77 10.42 -14.30
CA THR A 17 -29.61 9.76 -14.93
C THR A 17 -28.69 9.08 -13.93
N VAL A 18 -28.48 9.69 -12.75
CA VAL A 18 -27.72 9.07 -11.66
C VAL A 18 -28.43 7.82 -11.17
N ARG A 19 -29.74 7.88 -10.89
CA ARG A 19 -30.54 6.72 -10.44
C ARG A 19 -30.55 5.60 -11.47
N ALA A 20 -30.72 5.91 -12.76
CA ALA A 20 -30.66 4.93 -13.83
C ALA A 20 -29.28 4.25 -13.92
N SER A 21 -28.20 5.02 -13.78
CA SER A 21 -26.82 4.49 -13.76
C SER A 21 -26.57 3.58 -12.53
N PHE A 22 -27.08 3.94 -11.36
CA PHE A 22 -27.00 3.11 -10.15
C PHE A 22 -27.72 1.77 -10.32
N HIS A 23 -28.90 1.76 -10.94
CA HIS A 23 -29.63 0.52 -11.22
C HIS A 23 -28.93 -0.33 -12.30
N GLU A 24 -28.40 0.31 -13.34
CA GLU A 24 -27.68 -0.37 -14.43
C GLU A 24 -26.38 -1.03 -13.93
N TYR A 25 -25.63 -0.36 -13.04
CA TYR A 25 -24.33 -0.83 -12.52
C TYR A 25 -24.35 -1.13 -11.02
N ARG A 26 -25.47 -1.66 -10.52
CA ARG A 26 -25.63 -1.99 -9.08
C ARG A 26 -24.47 -2.84 -8.53
N LEU A 27 -23.98 -3.80 -9.30
CA LEU A 27 -22.90 -4.69 -8.86
C LEU A 27 -21.59 -3.92 -8.68
N PHE A 28 -21.26 -2.99 -9.56
CA PHE A 28 -20.07 -2.15 -9.42
C PHE A 28 -20.08 -1.39 -8.09
N TRP A 29 -21.21 -0.76 -7.74
CA TRP A 29 -21.34 -0.01 -6.50
C TRP A 29 -21.34 -0.91 -5.26
N ILE A 30 -21.97 -2.08 -5.33
CA ILE A 30 -21.93 -3.08 -4.24
C ILE A 30 -20.50 -3.56 -4.00
N PHE A 31 -19.77 -3.96 -5.04
CA PHE A 31 -18.37 -4.37 -4.91
C PHE A 31 -17.48 -3.24 -4.39
N SER A 32 -17.71 -2.01 -4.87
CA SER A 32 -16.98 -0.83 -4.39
C SER A 32 -17.21 -0.59 -2.90
N LEU A 33 -18.46 -0.65 -2.45
CA LEU A 33 -18.81 -0.48 -1.04
C LEU A 33 -18.24 -1.62 -0.19
N LEU A 34 -18.34 -2.87 -0.66
CA LEU A 34 -17.77 -4.04 0.03
C LEU A 34 -16.26 -3.91 0.22
N LEU A 35 -15.52 -3.57 -0.84
CA LEU A 35 -14.07 -3.43 -0.74
C LEU A 35 -13.68 -2.25 0.15
N TRP A 36 -14.37 -1.12 0.04
CA TRP A 36 -14.15 0.05 0.88
C TRP A 36 -14.39 -0.27 2.37
N THR A 37 -15.53 -0.87 2.71
CA THR A 37 -15.86 -1.25 4.09
C THR A 37 -14.88 -2.30 4.61
N LYS A 38 -14.54 -3.31 3.81
CA LYS A 38 -13.54 -4.32 4.19
C LYS A 38 -12.19 -3.68 4.50
N THR A 39 -11.71 -2.80 3.63
CA THR A 39 -10.43 -2.12 3.82
C THR A 39 -10.43 -1.29 5.11
N TYR A 40 -11.53 -0.56 5.37
CA TYR A 40 -11.66 0.21 6.60
C TYR A 40 -11.71 -0.68 7.86
N VAL A 41 -12.40 -1.82 7.80
CA VAL A 41 -12.39 -2.83 8.88
C VAL A 41 -10.97 -3.35 9.11
N VAL A 42 -10.20 -3.64 8.06
CA VAL A 42 -8.79 -4.05 8.19
C VAL A 42 -7.97 -2.98 8.89
N TYR A 43 -8.15 -1.70 8.55
CA TYR A 43 -7.43 -0.60 9.19
C TYR A 43 -7.69 -0.50 10.70
N GLN A 44 -8.95 -0.67 11.11
CA GLN A 44 -9.34 -0.54 12.51
C GLN A 44 -9.00 -1.78 13.35
N PHE A 45 -9.18 -2.98 12.81
CA PHE A 45 -9.11 -4.21 13.59
C PHE A 45 -7.83 -5.03 13.40
N PHE A 46 -7.08 -4.80 12.31
CA PHE A 46 -5.88 -5.57 11.99
C PHE A 46 -4.62 -4.70 12.03
N PHE A 47 -4.67 -3.50 11.45
CA PHE A 47 -3.52 -2.58 11.47
C PHE A 47 -3.44 -1.70 12.70
N ASN A 48 -4.50 -1.62 13.53
CA ASN A 48 -4.54 -0.76 14.72
C ASN A 48 -4.04 0.67 14.46
N ILE A 49 -4.39 1.25 13.29
CA ILE A 49 -3.83 2.53 12.85
C ILE A 49 -4.19 3.62 13.87
N PRO A 50 -3.21 4.32 14.47
CA PRO A 50 -3.47 5.36 15.44
C PRO A 50 -4.14 6.56 14.77
N ILE A 51 -5.26 7.02 15.32
CA ILE A 51 -5.99 8.21 14.86
C ILE A 51 -5.86 9.28 15.92
N GLU A 52 -5.18 10.39 15.59
CA GLU A 52 -4.91 11.47 16.55
C GLU A 52 -5.98 12.56 16.54
N ASN A 53 -6.60 12.81 15.38
CA ASN A 53 -7.54 13.90 15.19
C ASN A 53 -8.63 13.53 14.15
N THR A 54 -9.67 14.38 14.06
CA THR A 54 -10.81 14.17 13.15
C THR A 54 -10.40 14.23 11.67
N ALA A 55 -9.40 15.06 11.33
CA ALA A 55 -8.93 15.18 9.94
C ALA A 55 -8.25 13.88 9.47
N GLN A 56 -7.39 13.28 10.29
CA GLN A 56 -6.78 11.98 10.06
C GLN A 56 -7.83 10.87 9.95
N ALA A 57 -8.85 10.89 10.81
CA ALA A 57 -9.96 9.93 10.72
C ALA A 57 -10.70 10.04 9.37
N PHE A 58 -10.95 11.27 8.92
CA PHE A 58 -11.59 11.54 7.64
C PHE A 58 -10.73 11.13 6.45
N ILE A 59 -9.43 11.44 6.47
CA ILE A 59 -8.46 11.03 5.44
C ILE A 59 -8.41 9.51 5.33
N LEU A 60 -8.29 8.81 6.47
CA LEU A 60 -8.27 7.35 6.51
C LEU A 60 -9.56 6.73 5.95
N LEU A 61 -10.72 7.35 6.24
CA LEU A 61 -12.02 6.90 5.74
C LEU A 61 -12.13 6.99 4.21
N ILE A 62 -11.61 8.06 3.60
CA ILE A 62 -11.73 8.29 2.16
C ILE A 62 -10.59 7.66 1.35
N SER A 63 -9.47 7.30 1.97
CA SER A 63 -8.26 6.81 1.27
C SER A 63 -8.51 5.58 0.37
N PRO A 64 -9.36 4.59 0.72
CA PRO A 64 -9.58 3.43 -0.14
C PRO A 64 -10.47 3.73 -1.37
N ILE A 65 -11.16 4.87 -1.40
CA ILE A 65 -12.16 5.17 -2.44
C ILE A 65 -11.50 5.25 -3.82
N SER A 66 -10.38 5.97 -3.92
CA SER A 66 -9.69 6.18 -5.20
C SER A 66 -9.21 4.86 -5.82
N SER A 67 -8.50 4.04 -5.04
CA SER A 67 -7.99 2.75 -5.49
C SER A 67 -9.11 1.76 -5.82
N THR A 68 -10.20 1.75 -5.04
CA THR A 68 -11.38 0.92 -5.30
C THR A 68 -12.04 1.28 -6.63
N LEU A 69 -12.26 2.57 -6.88
CA LEU A 69 -12.82 3.06 -8.14
C LEU A 69 -11.91 2.73 -9.32
N PHE A 70 -10.60 2.97 -9.16
CA PHE A 70 -9.60 2.67 -10.18
C PHE A 70 -9.61 1.17 -10.54
N LEU A 71 -9.59 0.31 -9.53
CA LEU A 71 -9.59 -1.14 -9.71
C LEU A 71 -10.85 -1.61 -10.43
N PHE A 72 -12.04 -1.20 -9.99
CA PHE A 72 -13.28 -1.67 -10.60
C PHE A 72 -13.64 -0.97 -11.92
N ALA A 73 -12.97 0.13 -12.28
CA ALA A 73 -13.12 0.75 -13.59
C ALA A 73 -12.78 -0.20 -14.74
N PHE A 74 -11.84 -1.13 -14.54
CA PHE A 74 -11.51 -2.19 -15.51
C PHE A 74 -12.71 -3.09 -15.86
N SER A 75 -13.69 -3.22 -14.95
CA SER A 75 -14.87 -4.03 -15.22
C SER A 75 -15.74 -3.48 -16.36
N PHE A 76 -15.73 -2.16 -16.59
CA PHE A 76 -16.56 -1.51 -17.63
C PHE A 76 -16.14 -1.85 -19.06
N PHE A 77 -14.96 -2.45 -19.26
CA PHE A 77 -14.56 -3.00 -20.56
C PHE A 77 -15.29 -4.30 -20.92
N PHE A 78 -15.99 -4.91 -19.95
CA PHE A 78 -16.72 -6.16 -20.13
C PHE A 78 -18.24 -5.93 -20.05
N LYS A 79 -19.01 -6.88 -20.56
CA LYS A 79 -20.48 -6.81 -20.63
C LYS A 79 -21.16 -7.99 -19.96
N GLY A 80 -22.35 -7.75 -19.39
CA GLY A 80 -23.21 -8.78 -18.80
C GLY A 80 -22.49 -9.67 -17.78
N ASN A 81 -22.65 -10.99 -17.89
CA ASN A 81 -22.06 -11.94 -16.95
C ASN A 81 -20.52 -11.90 -16.89
N LYS A 82 -19.83 -11.47 -17.96
CA LYS A 82 -18.35 -11.32 -17.91
C LYS A 82 -17.94 -10.20 -16.96
N GLN A 83 -18.63 -9.06 -17.00
CA GLN A 83 -18.37 -7.94 -16.10
C GLN A 83 -18.50 -8.34 -14.63
N LYS A 84 -19.54 -9.10 -14.30
CA LYS A 84 -19.77 -9.64 -12.95
C LYS A 84 -18.59 -10.46 -12.44
N TRP A 85 -18.10 -11.39 -13.25
CA TRP A 85 -16.97 -12.24 -12.85
C TRP A 85 -15.63 -11.50 -12.82
N VAL A 86 -15.46 -10.48 -13.66
CA VAL A 86 -14.29 -9.57 -13.58
C VAL A 86 -14.31 -8.77 -12.29
N LEU A 87 -15.46 -8.20 -11.89
CA LEU A 87 -15.61 -7.52 -10.59
C LEU A 87 -15.26 -8.45 -9.43
N TYR A 88 -15.78 -9.67 -9.45
CA TYR A 88 -15.46 -10.68 -8.43
C TYR A 88 -13.97 -11.03 -8.40
N MET A 89 -13.35 -11.26 -9.56
CA MET A 89 -11.92 -11.58 -9.64
C MET A 89 -11.07 -10.45 -9.07
N LEU A 90 -11.33 -9.21 -9.48
CA LEU A 90 -10.63 -8.03 -8.96
C LEU A 90 -10.81 -7.88 -7.45
N TYR A 91 -12.04 -8.12 -6.95
CA TYR A 91 -12.34 -8.10 -5.53
C TYR A 91 -11.60 -9.20 -4.75
N ALA A 92 -11.54 -10.41 -5.29
CA ALA A 92 -10.85 -11.55 -4.69
C ALA A 92 -9.34 -11.28 -4.60
N VAL A 93 -8.74 -10.76 -5.67
CA VAL A 93 -7.32 -10.36 -5.69
C VAL A 93 -7.05 -9.27 -4.66
N ALA A 94 -7.88 -8.21 -4.64
CA ALA A 94 -7.75 -7.13 -3.66
C ALA A 94 -7.91 -7.62 -2.21
N SER A 95 -8.84 -8.54 -1.97
CA SER A 95 -9.04 -9.15 -0.65
C SER A 95 -7.86 -10.03 -0.24
N PHE A 96 -7.24 -10.75 -1.18
CA PHE A 96 -6.04 -11.53 -0.92
C PHE A 96 -4.84 -10.65 -0.59
N ILE A 97 -4.67 -9.52 -1.30
CA ILE A 97 -3.63 -8.53 -0.99
C ILE A 97 -3.84 -7.99 0.44
N LEU A 98 -5.05 -7.55 0.78
CA LEU A 98 -5.36 -7.07 2.14
C LEU A 98 -5.12 -8.12 3.22
N PHE A 99 -5.44 -9.38 2.93
CA PHE A 99 -5.16 -10.50 3.83
C PHE A 99 -3.65 -10.70 4.01
N ALA A 100 -2.88 -10.68 2.92
CA ALA A 100 -1.42 -10.79 2.99
C ALA A 100 -0.82 -9.64 3.81
N ASP A 101 -1.26 -8.40 3.58
CA ASP A 101 -0.83 -7.26 4.39
C ASP A 101 -1.22 -7.42 5.87
N ALA A 102 -2.44 -7.87 6.18
CA ALA A 102 -2.91 -8.05 7.55
C ALA A 102 -2.11 -9.10 8.31
N VAL A 103 -1.77 -10.21 7.66
CA VAL A 103 -0.92 -11.26 8.26
C VAL A 103 0.51 -10.77 8.41
N TYR A 104 1.05 -10.08 7.40
CA TYR A 104 2.42 -9.55 7.46
C TYR A 104 2.56 -8.48 8.55
N TYR A 105 1.60 -7.56 8.66
CA TYR A 105 1.59 -6.52 9.68
C TYR A 105 1.55 -7.08 11.10
N ARG A 106 0.86 -8.21 11.33
CA ARG A 106 0.78 -8.85 12.64
C ARG A 106 2.12 -9.33 13.16
N GLU A 107 2.97 -9.85 12.29
CA GLU A 107 4.28 -10.40 12.66
C GLU A 107 5.37 -9.33 12.67
N PHE A 108 5.36 -8.42 11.69
CA PHE A 108 6.46 -7.47 11.48
C PHE A 108 6.14 -6.05 11.94
N THR A 109 4.89 -5.74 12.31
CA THR A 109 4.41 -4.38 12.57
C THR A 109 4.77 -3.42 11.43
N ASP A 110 4.73 -3.92 10.21
CA ASP A 110 5.10 -3.19 8.99
C ASP A 110 4.25 -3.69 7.82
N TYR A 111 4.26 -2.96 6.71
CA TYR A 111 3.44 -3.24 5.53
C TYR A 111 4.23 -4.02 4.48
N LEU A 112 3.51 -4.86 3.72
CA LEU A 112 4.15 -5.66 2.67
C LEU A 112 4.60 -4.73 1.54
N THR A 113 5.83 -4.92 1.05
CA THR A 113 6.39 -4.09 -0.03
C THR A 113 6.90 -4.94 -1.17
N MET A 114 6.98 -4.36 -2.36
CA MET A 114 7.48 -4.98 -3.58
C MET A 114 8.90 -5.53 -3.42
N PRO A 115 9.87 -4.87 -2.76
CA PRO A 115 11.17 -5.48 -2.48
C PRO A 115 11.06 -6.77 -1.66
N VAL A 116 10.15 -6.82 -0.68
CA VAL A 116 9.94 -8.02 0.15
C VAL A 116 9.31 -9.14 -0.67
N ILE A 117 8.29 -8.83 -1.48
CA ILE A 117 7.61 -9.80 -2.34
C ILE A 117 8.56 -10.36 -3.41
N LEU A 118 9.38 -9.49 -4.02
CA LEU A 118 10.26 -9.86 -5.12
C LEU A 118 11.56 -10.54 -4.66
N GLN A 119 11.86 -10.55 -3.35
CA GLN A 119 13.06 -11.16 -2.80
C GLN A 119 12.75 -12.59 -2.28
N PRO A 120 13.19 -13.66 -2.98
CA PRO A 120 12.80 -15.04 -2.67
C PRO A 120 13.20 -15.51 -1.27
N SER A 121 14.36 -15.06 -0.77
CA SER A 121 14.86 -15.42 0.57
C SER A 121 13.95 -14.93 1.71
N ASN A 122 13.29 -13.78 1.52
CA ASN A 122 12.36 -13.25 2.50
C ASN A 122 11.08 -14.10 2.49
N MET A 123 10.60 -14.49 1.31
CA MET A 123 9.41 -15.33 1.14
C MET A 123 9.56 -16.72 1.77
N GLU A 124 10.74 -17.35 1.69
CA GLU A 124 10.98 -18.66 2.30
C GLU A 124 10.82 -18.60 3.83
N THR A 125 11.50 -17.63 4.45
CA THR A 125 11.42 -17.39 5.91
C THR A 125 10.00 -16.99 6.36
N LEU A 126 9.29 -16.21 5.54
CA LEU A 126 7.90 -15.82 5.79
C LEU A 126 6.95 -17.03 5.71
N SER A 127 7.16 -17.91 4.73
CA SER A 127 6.27 -19.05 4.46
C SER A 127 6.29 -20.10 5.58
N THR A 128 7.45 -20.29 6.23
CA THR A 128 7.60 -21.28 7.32
C THR A 128 6.81 -20.90 8.57
N SER A 129 6.65 -19.61 8.84
CA SER A 129 5.88 -19.10 9.99
C SER A 129 4.44 -18.70 9.63
N PHE A 130 4.10 -18.69 8.34
CA PHE A 130 2.80 -18.19 7.86
C PHE A 130 1.61 -18.94 8.46
N THR A 131 1.69 -20.28 8.56
CA THR A 131 0.56 -21.09 9.06
C THR A 131 0.29 -20.89 10.55
N SER A 132 1.32 -20.60 11.36
CA SER A 132 1.15 -20.27 12.77
C SER A 132 0.57 -18.88 13.01
N LEU A 133 0.64 -18.01 12.01
CA LEU A 133 0.12 -16.64 12.10
C LEU A 133 -1.36 -16.54 11.74
N LEU A 134 -1.96 -17.57 11.13
CA LEU A 134 -3.36 -17.55 10.73
C LEU A 134 -4.28 -17.56 11.95
N GLU A 135 -5.12 -16.54 12.06
CA GLU A 135 -6.14 -16.42 13.08
C GLU A 135 -7.54 -16.61 12.49
N TRP A 136 -8.48 -17.07 13.31
CA TRP A 136 -9.90 -17.15 12.93
C TRP A 136 -10.46 -15.81 12.42
N LYS A 137 -9.91 -14.69 12.91
CA LYS A 137 -10.29 -13.33 12.47
C LYS A 137 -9.99 -13.11 10.98
N ASP A 138 -9.01 -13.79 10.41
CA ASP A 138 -8.65 -13.65 8.99
C ASP A 138 -9.78 -14.09 8.05
N LEU A 139 -10.73 -14.91 8.54
CA LEU A 139 -11.96 -15.24 7.83
C LEU A 139 -12.85 -14.01 7.57
N ILE A 140 -12.70 -12.92 8.32
CA ILE A 140 -13.40 -11.65 8.05
C ILE A 140 -12.93 -11.06 6.71
N ILE A 141 -11.66 -11.28 6.34
CA ILE A 141 -11.06 -10.74 5.11
C ILE A 141 -11.35 -11.65 3.92
N LEU A 142 -11.31 -12.99 4.09
CA LEU A 142 -11.43 -13.95 2.97
C LEU A 142 -12.75 -14.72 2.92
N GLY A 143 -13.53 -14.78 4.00
CA GLY A 143 -14.70 -15.63 4.10
C GLY A 143 -15.79 -15.30 3.07
N ASP A 144 -16.02 -14.01 2.83
CA ASP A 144 -16.95 -13.55 1.81
C ASP A 144 -16.46 -13.83 0.38
N VAL A 145 -15.15 -13.86 0.13
CA VAL A 145 -14.56 -14.25 -1.17
C VAL A 145 -14.97 -15.68 -1.54
N LEU A 146 -15.10 -16.57 -0.54
CA LEU A 146 -15.56 -17.94 -0.75
C LEU A 146 -17.08 -18.03 -0.99
N VAL A 147 -17.87 -17.17 -0.35
CA VAL A 147 -19.35 -17.19 -0.42
C VAL A 147 -19.89 -16.49 -1.67
N LEU A 148 -19.26 -15.38 -2.09
CA LEU A 148 -19.75 -14.53 -3.18
C LEU A 148 -19.98 -15.27 -4.51
N PRO A 149 -19.13 -16.20 -4.98
CA PRO A 149 -19.38 -16.97 -6.20
C PRO A 149 -20.73 -17.66 -6.24
N PHE A 150 -21.14 -18.27 -5.12
CA PHE A 150 -22.42 -18.98 -5.01
C PHE A 150 -23.61 -18.02 -5.14
N ILE A 151 -23.51 -16.83 -4.55
CA ILE A 151 -24.52 -15.77 -4.67
C ILE A 151 -24.55 -15.23 -6.11
N LEU A 152 -23.39 -14.92 -6.67
CA LEU A 152 -23.25 -14.36 -8.01
C LEU A 152 -23.75 -15.33 -9.09
N TRP A 153 -23.67 -16.64 -8.87
CA TRP A 153 -24.20 -17.63 -9.80
C TRP A 153 -25.73 -17.55 -9.95
N ARG A 154 -26.44 -17.14 -8.89
CA ARG A 154 -27.90 -16.92 -8.91
C ARG A 154 -28.29 -15.59 -9.55
N ILE A 155 -27.35 -14.66 -9.69
CA ILE A 155 -27.61 -13.33 -10.25
C ILE A 155 -27.27 -13.35 -11.75
N ASN A 156 -28.30 -13.31 -12.59
CA ASN A 156 -28.11 -12.96 -14.00
C ASN A 156 -27.83 -11.46 -14.09
N ALA A 157 -26.61 -11.12 -14.51
CA ALA A 157 -26.32 -9.75 -14.90
C ALA A 157 -27.11 -9.49 -16.19
N THR A 158 -28.11 -8.61 -16.10
CA THR A 158 -28.77 -8.03 -17.28
C THR A 158 -27.67 -7.52 -18.22
N ALA A 159 -27.93 -7.52 -19.54
CA ALA A 159 -26.94 -7.17 -20.54
C ALA A 159 -26.55 -5.69 -20.45
N THR A 160 -25.74 -5.33 -19.45
CA THR A 160 -25.04 -4.06 -19.37
C THR A 160 -24.08 -3.99 -20.54
N ALA A 161 -24.14 -2.91 -21.30
CA ALA A 161 -23.21 -2.69 -22.39
C ALA A 161 -21.82 -2.37 -21.82
N ALA A 162 -20.79 -2.96 -22.42
CA ALA A 162 -19.42 -2.50 -22.18
C ALA A 162 -19.32 -1.02 -22.59
N SER A 163 -18.61 -0.21 -21.80
CA SER A 163 -18.54 1.22 -22.02
C SER A 163 -17.14 1.75 -21.71
N HIS A 164 -16.34 1.93 -22.76
CA HIS A 164 -15.03 2.57 -22.67
C HIS A 164 -15.12 3.99 -22.10
N ARG A 165 -16.17 4.74 -22.47
CA ARG A 165 -16.41 6.08 -21.92
C ARG A 165 -16.59 6.05 -20.41
N ARG A 166 -17.39 5.10 -19.88
CA ARG A 166 -17.60 4.96 -18.44
C ARG A 166 -16.30 4.53 -17.75
N ALA A 167 -15.57 3.56 -18.30
CA ALA A 167 -14.25 3.16 -17.78
C ALA A 167 -13.33 4.39 -17.62
N LEU A 168 -13.18 5.19 -18.68
CA LEU A 168 -12.32 6.37 -18.69
C LEU A 168 -12.78 7.45 -17.71
N VAL A 169 -14.10 7.70 -17.61
CA VAL A 169 -14.66 8.64 -16.63
C VAL A 169 -14.41 8.14 -15.20
N THR A 170 -14.56 6.83 -14.93
CA THR A 170 -14.30 6.26 -13.60
C THR A 170 -12.82 6.31 -13.26
N PHE A 171 -11.91 6.03 -14.22
CA PHE A 171 -10.48 6.22 -14.02
C PHE A 171 -10.12 7.67 -13.72
N ALA A 172 -10.63 8.63 -14.51
CA ALA A 172 -10.41 10.05 -14.26
C ALA A 172 -10.96 10.47 -12.88
N THR A 173 -12.13 9.96 -12.50
CA THR A 173 -12.72 10.20 -11.19
C THR A 173 -11.84 9.64 -10.07
N ALA A 174 -11.32 8.42 -10.22
CA ALA A 174 -10.42 7.81 -9.26
C ALA A 174 -9.14 8.64 -9.06
N VAL A 175 -8.56 9.17 -10.15
CA VAL A 175 -7.40 10.07 -10.10
C VAL A 175 -7.75 11.38 -9.40
N VAL A 176 -8.89 12.01 -9.70
CA VAL A 176 -9.31 13.24 -9.03
C VAL A 176 -9.53 13.00 -7.53
N VAL A 177 -10.19 11.90 -7.15
CA VAL A 177 -10.38 11.52 -5.75
C VAL A 177 -9.06 11.25 -5.05
N PHE A 178 -8.11 10.59 -5.74
CA PHE A 178 -6.77 10.37 -5.21
C PHE A 178 -6.04 11.70 -4.96
N LEU A 179 -6.01 12.61 -5.94
CA LEU A 179 -5.36 13.90 -5.81
C LEU A 179 -6.00 14.76 -4.71
N PHE A 180 -7.32 14.69 -4.56
CA PHE A 180 -8.03 15.35 -3.47
C PHE A 180 -7.63 14.78 -2.11
N ASN A 181 -7.65 13.45 -1.95
CA ASN A 181 -7.22 12.78 -0.72
C ASN A 181 -5.74 13.07 -0.40
N LEU A 182 -4.86 13.02 -1.41
CA LEU A 182 -3.44 13.35 -1.27
C LEU A 182 -3.24 14.81 -0.87
N SER A 183 -4.00 15.76 -1.45
CA SER A 183 -3.93 17.17 -1.07
C SER A 183 -4.30 17.38 0.39
N LEU A 184 -5.34 16.70 0.90
CA LEU A 184 -5.70 16.75 2.31
C LEU A 184 -4.61 16.12 3.20
N ALA A 185 -4.06 14.99 2.74
CA ALA A 185 -3.00 14.31 3.46
C ALA A 185 -1.71 15.16 3.58
N GLU A 186 -1.28 15.83 2.50
CA GLU A 186 -0.12 16.72 2.51
C GLU A 186 -0.34 17.95 3.41
N THR A 187 -1.59 18.42 3.57
CA THR A 187 -1.88 19.51 4.54
C THR A 187 -1.75 19.07 5.99
N GLU A 188 -2.10 17.82 6.31
CA GLU A 188 -1.94 17.26 7.66
C GLU A 188 -0.51 16.78 7.93
N ARG A 189 0.16 16.24 6.92
CA ARG A 189 1.49 15.63 7.00
C ARG A 189 2.34 16.09 5.83
N PRO A 190 3.05 17.22 5.96
CA PRO A 190 3.88 17.75 4.90
C PRO A 190 4.98 16.77 4.47
N GLU A 191 5.27 16.77 3.17
CA GLU A 191 6.30 15.95 2.54
C GLU A 191 6.01 14.45 2.59
N LEU A 192 4.73 14.08 2.65
CA LEU A 192 4.26 12.71 2.85
C LEU A 192 4.94 11.72 1.88
N LEU A 193 4.92 12.03 0.58
CA LEU A 193 5.46 11.14 -0.45
C LEU A 193 7.00 11.09 -0.51
N THR A 194 7.69 11.95 0.24
CA THR A 194 9.16 11.92 0.34
C THR A 194 9.62 11.00 1.47
N ARG A 195 8.78 10.80 2.49
CA ARG A 195 9.05 9.96 3.68
C ARG A 195 8.73 8.49 3.42
N SER A 196 9.28 7.97 2.32
CA SER A 196 9.05 6.60 1.84
C SER A 196 9.36 5.48 2.85
N PHE A 197 10.18 5.76 3.87
CA PHE A 197 10.50 4.80 4.93
C PHE A 197 9.39 4.65 5.98
N ASP A 198 8.52 5.65 6.14
CA ASP A 198 7.40 5.61 7.08
C ASP A 198 6.14 5.09 6.37
N ARG A 199 6.06 3.77 6.29
CA ARG A 199 5.01 3.06 5.55
C ARG A 199 3.66 3.19 6.23
N GLU A 200 3.62 3.27 7.57
CA GLU A 200 2.39 3.53 8.31
C GLU A 200 1.80 4.88 7.92
N LEU A 201 2.64 5.93 7.86
CA LEU A 201 2.21 7.24 7.42
C LEU A 201 1.63 7.20 6.01
N LEU A 202 2.25 6.47 5.08
CA LEU A 202 1.73 6.33 3.72
C LEU A 202 0.39 5.59 3.70
N VAL A 203 0.30 4.40 4.28
CA VAL A 203 -0.93 3.59 4.25
C VAL A 203 -2.10 4.31 4.93
N LYS A 204 -1.84 4.97 6.06
CA LYS A 204 -2.83 5.78 6.78
C LYS A 204 -3.42 6.90 5.92
N ASN A 205 -2.60 7.53 5.08
CA ASN A 205 -2.98 8.74 4.35
C ASN A 205 -3.48 8.47 2.93
N ILE A 206 -2.81 7.60 2.17
CA ILE A 206 -3.15 7.30 0.77
C ILE A 206 -3.84 5.95 0.57
N GLY A 207 -3.85 5.09 1.59
CA GLY A 207 -4.49 3.78 1.59
C GLY A 207 -3.60 2.64 1.05
N THR A 208 -3.85 1.42 1.50
CA THR A 208 -3.02 0.23 1.23
C THR A 208 -2.78 -0.03 -0.25
N PHE A 209 -3.82 0.00 -1.08
CA PHE A 209 -3.67 -0.29 -2.51
C PHE A 209 -2.88 0.80 -3.26
N ASN A 210 -3.08 2.08 -2.92
CA ASN A 210 -2.30 3.16 -3.52
C ASN A 210 -0.85 3.11 -3.02
N PHE A 211 -0.63 2.71 -1.77
CA PHE A 211 0.70 2.46 -1.23
C PHE A 211 1.45 1.37 -2.02
N HIS A 212 0.80 0.24 -2.34
CA HIS A 212 1.43 -0.80 -3.18
C HIS A 212 1.82 -0.29 -4.57
N VAL A 213 1.00 0.57 -5.18
CA VAL A 213 1.33 1.22 -6.46
C VAL A 213 2.52 2.18 -6.29
N TYR A 214 2.51 3.02 -5.25
CA TYR A 214 3.61 3.93 -4.93
C TYR A 214 4.92 3.19 -4.70
N ASP A 215 4.89 2.11 -3.92
CA ASP A 215 6.05 1.28 -3.60
C ASP A 215 6.60 0.57 -4.84
N ALA A 216 5.74 0.05 -5.72
CA ALA A 216 6.16 -0.50 -7.01
C ALA A 216 6.86 0.53 -7.91
N MET A 217 6.34 1.76 -7.95
CA MET A 217 6.97 2.86 -8.69
C MET A 217 8.33 3.23 -8.09
N LEU A 218 8.42 3.30 -6.76
CA LEU A 218 9.66 3.59 -6.05
C LEU A 218 10.70 2.50 -6.31
N GLN A 219 10.32 1.24 -6.17
CA GLN A 219 11.20 0.10 -6.44
C GLN A 219 11.70 0.07 -7.89
N THR A 220 10.83 0.40 -8.84
CA THR A 220 11.20 0.53 -10.25
C THR A 220 12.22 1.66 -10.45
N LYS A 221 11.97 2.83 -9.87
CA LYS A 221 12.89 3.98 -9.92
C LYS A 221 14.26 3.64 -9.33
N THR A 222 14.29 3.03 -8.14
CA THR A 222 15.53 2.62 -7.48
C THR A 222 16.30 1.59 -8.29
N SER A 223 15.61 0.62 -8.90
CA SER A 223 16.23 -0.38 -9.76
C SER A 223 16.82 0.25 -11.03
N ALA A 224 16.09 1.16 -11.67
CA ALA A 224 16.59 1.90 -12.83
C ALA A 224 17.80 2.78 -12.50
N GLN A 225 17.77 3.50 -11.37
CA GLN A 225 18.91 4.30 -10.91
C GLN A 225 20.16 3.48 -10.67
N LYS A 226 20.03 2.29 -10.07
CA LYS A 226 21.16 1.35 -9.89
C LYS A 226 21.71 0.86 -11.23
N ALA A 227 20.84 0.54 -12.19
CA ALA A 227 21.25 0.08 -13.51
C ALA A 227 21.93 1.17 -14.35
N MET A 228 21.57 2.44 -14.12
CA MET A 228 22.15 3.62 -14.80
C MET A 228 23.36 4.21 -14.07
N ALA A 229 23.74 3.68 -12.91
CA ALA A 229 24.87 4.19 -12.14
C ALA A 229 26.19 3.91 -12.90
N ASP A 230 26.95 4.97 -13.15
CA ASP A 230 28.24 4.91 -13.82
C ASP A 230 29.40 4.78 -12.83
N GLY A 231 30.42 4.01 -13.19
CA GLY A 231 31.62 3.76 -12.39
C GLY A 231 32.55 4.97 -12.27
N SER A 232 32.29 6.07 -12.99
CA SER A 232 33.09 7.30 -12.91
C SER A 232 33.12 7.92 -11.50
N GLU A 233 32.10 7.71 -10.68
CA GLU A 233 32.11 8.09 -9.26
C GLU A 233 33.06 7.22 -8.42
N LEU A 234 33.32 5.97 -8.82
CA LEU A 234 34.30 5.11 -8.15
C LEU A 234 35.72 5.67 -8.25
N ALA A 235 36.07 6.31 -9.36
CA ALA A 235 37.38 6.93 -9.53
C ALA A 235 37.62 8.06 -8.50
N LYS A 236 36.57 8.82 -8.16
CA LYS A 236 36.65 9.86 -7.13
C LYS A 236 36.80 9.24 -5.74
N ILE A 237 36.04 8.18 -5.44
CA ILE A 237 36.13 7.44 -4.18
C ILE A 237 37.51 6.80 -4.02
N GLU A 238 38.04 6.19 -5.07
CA GLU A 238 39.37 5.59 -5.09
C GLU A 238 40.45 6.66 -4.85
N LYS A 239 40.36 7.79 -5.54
CA LYS A 239 41.28 8.92 -5.34
C LYS A 239 41.24 9.43 -3.90
N TYR A 240 40.04 9.64 -3.35
CA TYR A 240 39.87 10.07 -1.96
C TYR A 240 40.48 9.06 -0.98
N THR A 241 40.21 7.77 -1.18
CA THR A 241 40.72 6.68 -0.34
C THR A 241 42.25 6.60 -0.38
N ARG A 242 42.85 6.73 -1.57
CA ARG A 242 44.31 6.75 -1.73
C ARG A 242 44.94 7.99 -1.09
N GLN A 243 44.30 9.15 -1.22
CA GLN A 243 44.79 10.41 -0.61
C GLN A 243 44.73 10.40 0.93
N HIS A 244 43.76 9.70 1.51
CA HIS A 244 43.58 9.58 2.97
C HIS A 244 44.14 8.28 3.55
N TYR A 245 44.97 7.56 2.78
CA TYR A 245 45.61 6.34 3.25
C TYR A 245 46.59 6.65 4.39
N ALA A 246 46.32 6.12 5.58
CA ALA A 246 47.26 6.16 6.69
C ALA A 246 48.26 5.01 6.56
N ALA A 247 49.54 5.34 6.39
CA ALA A 247 50.60 4.35 6.35
C ALA A 247 50.62 3.56 7.69
N PRO A 248 50.80 2.22 7.66
CA PRO A 248 50.86 1.42 8.88
C PRO A 248 52.01 1.86 9.78
N ASN A 249 51.76 1.93 11.09
CA ASN A 249 52.82 2.15 12.07
C ASN A 249 53.77 0.93 12.09
N PRO A 250 55.09 1.11 11.85
CA PRO A 250 56.07 0.02 11.82
C PRO A 250 56.07 -0.86 13.08
N ASP A 251 55.78 -0.29 14.27
CA ASP A 251 55.81 -1.02 15.55
C ASP A 251 54.65 -2.02 15.69
N TYR A 252 53.55 -1.80 14.96
CA TYR A 252 52.34 -2.60 15.04
C TYR A 252 52.08 -3.41 13.76
N PHE A 253 52.65 -2.99 12.62
CA PHE A 253 52.39 -3.64 11.34
C PHE A 253 52.86 -5.09 11.35
N GLY A 254 51.93 -6.02 11.11
CA GLY A 254 52.22 -7.45 11.04
C GLY A 254 52.50 -8.13 12.39
N LYS A 255 52.46 -7.41 13.53
CA LYS A 255 52.78 -7.94 14.88
C LYS A 255 51.99 -9.19 15.27
N TYR A 256 50.78 -9.36 14.74
CA TYR A 256 49.89 -10.48 15.04
C TYR A 256 49.57 -11.36 13.81
N LYS A 257 50.41 -11.33 12.77
CA LYS A 257 50.24 -12.17 11.57
C LYS A 257 50.15 -13.65 11.96
N GLY A 258 49.12 -14.34 11.46
CA GLY A 258 48.90 -15.79 11.70
C GLY A 258 48.23 -16.13 13.03
N LYS A 259 47.81 -15.14 13.84
CA LYS A 259 47.02 -15.39 15.05
C LYS A 259 45.52 -15.43 14.75
N ASN A 260 44.78 -16.12 15.62
CA ASN A 260 43.32 -16.10 15.59
C ASN A 260 42.80 -14.70 15.98
N VAL A 261 41.75 -14.24 15.29
CA VAL A 261 41.05 -13.00 15.60
C VAL A 261 39.72 -13.34 16.24
N VAL A 262 39.47 -12.81 17.43
CA VAL A 262 38.18 -12.88 18.11
C VAL A 262 37.61 -11.47 18.21
N VAL A 263 36.47 -11.23 17.58
CA VAL A 263 35.75 -9.95 17.64
C VAL A 263 34.52 -10.15 18.51
N VAL A 264 34.37 -9.31 19.53
CA VAL A 264 33.21 -9.32 20.43
C VAL A 264 32.40 -8.06 20.17
N SER A 265 31.15 -8.22 19.74
CA SER A 265 30.20 -7.12 19.60
C SER A 265 29.45 -6.93 20.91
N PHE A 266 29.49 -5.73 21.46
CA PHE A 266 28.70 -5.37 22.63
C PHE A 266 27.50 -4.53 22.17
N GLU A 267 26.33 -5.18 22.09
CA GLU A 267 25.09 -4.53 21.66
C GLU A 267 24.67 -3.44 22.65
N SER A 268 24.29 -2.28 22.11
CA SER A 268 23.86 -1.09 22.87
C SER A 268 24.82 -0.58 23.95
N ALA A 269 26.07 -1.04 23.98
CA ALA A 269 27.09 -0.53 24.89
C ALA A 269 27.53 0.88 24.46
N GLN A 270 27.58 1.79 25.43
CA GLN A 270 28.04 3.17 25.22
C GLN A 270 29.24 3.45 26.11
N ASN A 271 30.20 4.24 25.63
CA ASN A 271 31.47 4.44 26.35
C ASN A 271 31.30 5.05 27.77
N PHE A 272 30.19 5.75 28.04
CA PHE A 272 29.92 6.33 29.37
C PHE A 272 29.66 5.27 30.44
N THR A 273 29.22 4.06 30.06
CA THR A 273 28.97 2.97 31.03
C THR A 273 30.28 2.41 31.56
N HIS A 274 31.39 2.64 30.86
CA HIS A 274 32.72 2.30 31.32
C HIS A 274 33.06 3.12 32.57
N ASN A 275 33.29 2.45 33.70
CA ASN A 275 33.48 3.03 35.03
C ASN A 275 32.27 3.79 35.62
N MET A 276 31.08 3.66 35.02
CA MET A 276 29.86 4.17 35.66
C MET A 276 29.52 3.31 36.86
N LYS A 277 29.31 3.95 38.02
CA LYS A 277 28.76 3.30 39.20
C LYS A 277 27.28 3.65 39.31
N ALA A 278 26.44 2.65 39.55
CA ALA A 278 25.05 2.90 39.87
C ALA A 278 24.93 3.67 41.20
N SER A 279 23.94 4.55 41.31
CA SER A 279 23.69 5.40 42.49
C SER A 279 23.29 4.58 43.74
N ASN A 280 22.75 3.39 43.50
CA ASN A 280 22.42 2.36 44.45
C ASN A 280 23.65 1.45 44.59
N GLY A 281 24.43 1.69 45.65
CA GLY A 281 25.72 1.05 45.93
C GLY A 281 25.74 -0.47 45.98
#